data_AF-A0A0B1SMN9-F1
#
_entry.id   AF-A0A0B1SMN9-F1
#
_cell.length_a   1.000
_cell.length_b   1.000
_cell.length_c   1.000
_cell.angle_alpha   90.00
_cell.angle_beta   90.00
_cell.angle_gamma   90.00
#
_symmetry.space_group_name_H-M   'P 1'
#
loop_
_entity.id
_entity.type
_entity.pdbx_description
1 polymer ?
#
loop_
_entity_poly.entity_id
_entity_poly.type
_entity_poly.pdbx_seq_one_letter_code
_entity_poly.pdbx_strand_id
1 'polypeptide(L)'
;MEVPSFPEDDLLQYLREYEQSALDYGDQLQYLNAKKEVYCRISGEEAQKEFIDAVCLLCATVDLPEHWLAFGAKSDLKVGKNFHLGYNVRALMLLERHLSQAHGFIVDVIQKKITQLGEKLESLNYSPEEIQEARLTMGADLLSSEEKLEMNEDLQRPAHDCRSKIGVYKTAEECQRILAGFKNKFSWMFDGCDL
;
A
#
# COMPACT_ATOMS: atom_id res chain seq x y z
N MET A 1 -21.00 21.67 6.64
CA MET A 1 -19.66 21.98 7.18
C MET A 1 -18.72 21.82 6.00
N GLU A 2 -18.27 22.92 5.40
CA GLU A 2 -17.32 22.87 4.29
C GLU A 2 -15.96 22.46 4.84
N VAL A 3 -15.37 21.42 4.26
CA VAL A 3 -14.00 21.01 4.59
C VAL A 3 -13.07 22.13 4.12
N PRO A 4 -12.18 22.67 4.97
CA PRO A 4 -11.21 23.67 4.55
C PRO A 4 -10.40 23.15 3.35
N SER A 5 -10.41 23.90 2.25
CA SER A 5 -9.54 23.67 1.11
C SER A 5 -8.29 24.54 1.30
N PHE A 6 -7.12 23.90 1.27
CA PHE A 6 -5.82 24.57 1.33
C PHE A 6 -5.23 24.65 -0.08
N PRO A 7 -4.53 25.74 -0.43
CA PRO A 7 -3.70 25.81 -1.63
C PRO A 7 -2.68 24.66 -1.71
N GLU A 8 -2.36 24.20 -2.93
CA GLU A 8 -1.39 23.12 -3.14
C GLU A 8 -0.01 23.44 -2.54
N ASP A 9 0.45 24.70 -2.68
CA ASP A 9 1.73 25.16 -2.15
C ASP A 9 1.80 25.05 -0.62
N ASP A 10 0.70 25.37 0.07
CA ASP A 10 0.60 25.26 1.53
C ASP A 10 0.62 23.80 1.97
N LEU A 11 -0.10 22.91 1.27
CA LEU A 11 -0.08 21.47 1.53
C LEU A 11 1.33 20.89 1.37
N LEU A 12 2.03 21.27 0.31
CA LEU A 12 3.40 20.84 0.07
C LEU A 12 4.37 21.40 1.11
N GLN A 13 4.16 22.64 1.57
CA GLN A 13 4.94 23.24 2.63
C GLN A 13 4.75 22.49 3.96
N TYR A 14 3.51 22.24 4.37
CA TYR A 14 3.23 21.46 5.58
C TYR A 14 3.78 20.05 5.50
N LEU A 15 3.74 19.42 4.32
CA LEU A 15 4.31 18.10 4.13
C LEU A 15 5.84 18.10 4.33
N ARG A 16 6.56 19.11 3.82
CA ARG A 16 8.00 19.27 4.06
C ARG A 16 8.33 19.50 5.53
N GLU A 17 7.54 20.33 6.21
CA GLU A 17 7.71 20.58 7.65
C GLU A 17 7.47 19.32 8.48
N TYR A 18 6.48 18.50 8.08
CA TYR A 18 6.24 17.21 8.73
C TYR A 18 7.41 16.25 8.51
N GLU A 19 7.92 16.11 7.29
CA GLU A 19 9.07 15.24 7.02
C GLU A 19 10.27 15.54 7.93
N GLN A 20 10.56 16.83 8.14
CA GLN A 20 11.64 17.30 9.02
C GLN A 20 11.38 17.03 10.51
N SER A 21 10.11 16.91 10.89
CA SER A 21 9.66 16.72 12.26
C SER A 21 9.43 15.25 12.62
N ALA A 22 9.54 14.33 11.65
CA ALA A 22 9.39 12.89 11.90
C ALA A 22 10.64 12.34 12.57
N LEU A 23 10.49 11.85 13.81
CA LEU A 23 11.62 11.42 14.65
C LEU A 23 11.68 9.92 14.86
N ASP A 24 10.55 9.24 14.66
CA ASP A 24 10.46 7.79 14.80
C ASP A 24 9.70 7.13 13.66
N TYR A 25 9.58 5.80 13.73
CA TYR A 25 8.91 5.00 12.73
C TYR A 25 7.40 5.22 12.67
N GLY A 26 6.77 5.50 13.82
CA GLY A 26 5.36 5.86 13.86
C GLY A 26 5.12 7.18 13.13
N ASP A 27 5.96 8.19 13.37
CA ASP A 27 5.91 9.46 12.66
C ASP A 27 6.13 9.27 11.15
N GLN A 28 7.08 8.42 10.76
CA GLN A 28 7.33 8.12 9.35
C GLN A 28 6.13 7.48 8.67
N LEU A 29 5.44 6.53 9.33
CA LEU A 29 4.20 5.95 8.80
C LEU A 29 3.08 6.98 8.65
N GLN A 30 2.94 7.89 9.62
CA GLN A 30 1.96 8.97 9.55
C GLN A 30 2.31 9.97 8.44
N TYR A 31 3.60 10.30 8.29
CA TYR A 31 4.11 11.12 7.20
C TYR A 31 3.81 10.49 5.83
N LEU A 32 4.08 9.19 5.64
CA LEU A 32 3.76 8.50 4.39
C LEU A 32 2.25 8.52 4.08
N ASN A 33 1.41 8.37 5.10
CA ASN A 33 -0.03 8.54 4.94
C ASN A 33 -0.40 9.96 4.52
N ALA A 34 0.15 10.99 5.16
CA ALA A 34 -0.06 12.39 4.79
C ALA A 34 0.42 12.67 3.35
N LYS A 35 1.62 12.18 2.99
CA LYS A 35 2.22 12.29 1.66
C LYS A 35 1.30 11.72 0.59
N LYS A 36 0.79 10.50 0.79
CA LYS A 36 -0.22 9.88 -0.08
C LYS A 36 -1.46 10.76 -0.22
N GLU A 37 -2.05 11.25 0.87
CA GLU A 37 -3.28 12.06 0.81
C GLU A 37 -3.08 13.41 0.09
N VAL A 38 -1.92 14.05 0.29
CA VAL A 38 -1.57 15.30 -0.39
C VAL A 38 -1.38 15.07 -1.88
N TYR A 39 -0.49 14.14 -2.27
CA TYR A 39 -0.21 13.88 -3.68
C TYR A 39 -1.36 13.20 -4.44
N CYS A 40 -2.32 12.60 -3.74
CA CYS A 40 -3.57 12.14 -4.35
C CYS A 40 -4.37 13.30 -4.97
N ARG A 41 -4.28 14.50 -4.37
CA ARG A 41 -5.08 15.69 -4.74
C ARG A 41 -4.36 16.62 -5.72
N ILE A 42 -3.05 16.48 -5.85
CA ILE A 42 -2.23 17.31 -6.73
C ILE A 42 -2.16 16.67 -8.12
N SER A 43 -2.15 17.51 -9.15
CA SER A 43 -2.01 17.08 -10.54
C SER A 43 -0.55 17.15 -11.00
N GLY A 44 -0.19 16.38 -12.03
CA GLY A 44 1.14 16.40 -12.64
C GLY A 44 1.95 15.12 -12.41
N GLU A 45 2.90 14.87 -13.31
CA GLU A 45 3.64 13.60 -13.36
C GLU A 45 4.46 13.34 -12.09
N GLU A 46 5.12 14.38 -11.57
CA GLU A 46 5.87 14.27 -10.31
C GLU A 46 4.95 13.91 -9.13
N ALA A 47 3.76 14.52 -9.07
CA ALA A 47 2.78 14.19 -8.04
C ALA A 47 2.25 12.75 -8.16
N GLN A 48 2.07 12.24 -9.38
CA GLN A 48 1.70 10.84 -9.61
C GLN A 48 2.79 9.89 -9.11
N LYS A 49 4.06 10.20 -9.40
CA LYS A 49 5.22 9.43 -8.93
C LYS A 49 5.31 9.43 -7.41
N GLU A 50 5.23 10.60 -6.79
CA GLU A 50 5.31 10.75 -5.33
C GLU A 50 4.14 10.06 -4.62
N PHE A 51 2.95 10.09 -5.20
CA PHE A 51 1.80 9.31 -4.72
C PHE A 51 2.08 7.80 -4.78
N ILE A 52 2.51 7.30 -5.94
CA ILE A 52 2.79 5.87 -6.13
C ILE A 52 3.89 5.40 -5.18
N ASP A 53 4.98 6.17 -5.05
CA ASP A 53 6.09 5.84 -4.16
C ASP A 53 5.65 5.83 -2.69
N ALA A 54 4.84 6.79 -2.24
CA ALA A 54 4.28 6.79 -0.89
C ALA A 54 3.44 5.54 -0.62
N VAL A 55 2.58 5.13 -1.56
CA VAL A 55 1.77 3.91 -1.42
C VAL A 55 2.64 2.65 -1.45
N CYS A 56 3.67 2.59 -2.31
CA CYS A 56 4.62 1.48 -2.34
C CYS A 56 5.34 1.32 -1.00
N LEU A 57 5.80 2.43 -0.41
CA LEU A 57 6.44 2.42 0.91
C LEU A 57 5.48 1.95 2.00
N LEU A 58 4.21 2.39 1.98
CA LEU A 58 3.19 1.90 2.91
C LEU A 58 2.97 0.39 2.78
N CYS A 59 2.84 -0.12 1.55
CA CYS A 59 2.70 -1.57 1.29
C CYS A 59 3.95 -2.36 1.72
N ALA A 60 5.15 -1.85 1.44
CA ALA A 60 6.40 -2.51 1.80
C ALA A 60 6.64 -2.53 3.31
N THR A 61 6.11 -1.52 4.02
CA THR A 61 6.26 -1.37 5.47
C THR A 61 5.23 -2.20 6.23
N VAL A 62 3.96 -2.14 5.80
CA VAL A 62 2.87 -2.92 6.36
C VAL A 62 2.01 -3.45 5.20
N ASP A 63 2.14 -4.74 4.93
CA ASP A 63 1.49 -5.43 3.79
C ASP A 63 -0.02 -5.65 4.06
N LEU A 64 -0.77 -4.55 4.22
CA LEU A 64 -2.20 -4.52 4.50
C LEU A 64 -3.04 -4.34 3.22
N PRO A 65 -4.21 -5.00 3.11
CA PRO A 65 -5.12 -4.80 1.98
C PRO A 65 -5.47 -3.33 1.72
N GLU A 66 -5.64 -2.54 2.79
CA GLU A 66 -6.01 -1.12 2.70
C GLU A 66 -4.93 -0.27 2.01
N HIS A 67 -3.65 -0.59 2.22
CA HIS A 67 -2.55 0.11 1.55
C HIS A 67 -2.51 -0.22 0.06
N TRP A 68 -2.74 -1.48 -0.32
CA TRP A 68 -2.84 -1.88 -1.72
C TRP A 68 -4.02 -1.22 -2.43
N LEU A 69 -5.19 -1.16 -1.78
CA LEU A 69 -6.36 -0.48 -2.36
C LEU A 69 -6.17 1.04 -2.46
N ALA A 70 -5.21 1.63 -1.74
CA ALA A 70 -4.93 3.05 -1.79
C ALA A 70 -4.41 3.50 -3.17
N PHE A 71 -3.80 2.61 -3.97
CA PHE A 71 -3.46 2.92 -5.37
C PHE A 71 -4.67 3.37 -6.19
N GLY A 72 -5.88 2.88 -5.85
CA GLY A 72 -7.12 3.27 -6.52
C GLY A 72 -7.71 4.62 -6.08
N ALA A 73 -7.08 5.35 -5.14
CA ALA A 73 -7.58 6.64 -4.68
C ALA A 73 -7.35 7.76 -5.73
N LYS A 74 -6.33 7.61 -6.58
CA LYS A 74 -6.02 8.54 -7.67
C LYS A 74 -6.44 7.93 -9.01
N SER A 75 -7.42 8.54 -9.68
CA SER A 75 -8.03 7.99 -10.90
C SER A 75 -7.31 8.40 -12.19
N ASP A 76 -6.47 9.44 -12.15
CA ASP A 76 -5.78 10.02 -13.30
C ASP A 76 -4.34 9.50 -13.48
N LEU A 77 -3.98 8.40 -12.79
CA LEU A 77 -2.65 7.79 -12.87
C LEU A 77 -2.34 7.30 -14.29
N LYS A 78 -1.17 7.68 -14.81
CA LYS A 78 -0.60 7.13 -16.04
C LYS A 78 0.12 5.82 -15.71
N VAL A 79 -0.59 4.71 -15.86
CA VAL A 79 -0.10 3.37 -15.49
C VAL A 79 -0.40 2.34 -16.57
N GLY A 80 0.37 1.26 -16.56
CA GLY A 80 0.15 0.15 -17.48
C GLY A 80 -1.12 -0.65 -17.17
N LYS A 81 -1.51 -1.49 -18.15
CA LYS A 81 -2.76 -2.27 -18.11
C LYS A 81 -2.91 -3.19 -16.88
N ASN A 82 -1.78 -3.65 -16.32
CA ASN A 82 -1.76 -4.60 -15.20
C ASN A 82 -1.93 -3.92 -13.84
N PHE A 83 -1.77 -2.59 -13.77
CA PHE A 83 -1.67 -1.88 -12.50
C PHE A 83 -2.93 -2.03 -11.65
N HIS A 84 -4.10 -1.75 -12.26
CA HIS A 84 -5.39 -1.85 -11.57
C HIS A 84 -5.72 -3.28 -11.15
N LEU A 85 -5.50 -4.25 -12.05
CA LEU A 85 -5.74 -5.65 -11.72
C LEU A 85 -4.80 -6.11 -10.58
N GLY A 86 -3.53 -5.74 -10.65
CA GLY A 86 -2.49 -6.17 -9.72
C GLY A 86 -2.77 -5.78 -8.28
N TYR A 87 -3.07 -4.50 -7.99
CA TYR A 87 -3.31 -4.10 -6.61
C TYR A 87 -4.65 -4.64 -6.06
N ASN A 88 -5.69 -4.76 -6.88
CA ASN A 88 -6.97 -5.32 -6.42
C ASN A 88 -6.82 -6.82 -6.11
N VAL A 89 -6.12 -7.59 -6.96
CA VAL A 89 -5.86 -9.01 -6.73
C VAL A 89 -4.96 -9.21 -5.52
N ARG A 90 -3.89 -8.42 -5.36
CA ARG A 90 -3.03 -8.50 -4.18
C ARG A 90 -3.79 -8.21 -2.89
N ALA A 91 -4.63 -7.18 -2.87
CA ALA A 91 -5.49 -6.87 -1.72
C ALA A 91 -6.46 -8.01 -1.40
N LEU A 92 -7.06 -8.63 -2.43
CA LEU A 92 -7.95 -9.78 -2.26
C LEU A 92 -7.23 -10.97 -1.63
N MET A 93 -6.05 -11.33 -2.14
CA MET A 93 -5.25 -12.44 -1.60
C MET A 93 -4.82 -12.22 -0.15
N LEU A 94 -4.51 -10.97 0.21
CA LEU A 94 -4.21 -10.60 1.60
C LEU A 94 -5.44 -10.74 2.50
N LEU A 95 -6.63 -10.32 2.03
CA LEU A 95 -7.88 -10.52 2.77
C LEU A 95 -8.20 -12.01 2.96
N GLU A 96 -8.02 -12.83 1.94
CA GLU A 96 -8.21 -14.29 2.02
C GLU A 96 -7.25 -14.92 3.05
N ARG A 97 -6.00 -14.48 3.07
CA ARG A 97 -5.03 -14.90 4.10
C ARG A 97 -5.42 -14.43 5.49
N HIS A 98 -5.91 -13.20 5.64
CA HIS A 98 -6.40 -12.70 6.92
C HIS A 98 -7.62 -13.50 7.39
N LEU A 99 -8.52 -13.87 6.47
CA LEU A 99 -9.69 -14.69 6.76
C LEU A 99 -9.30 -16.07 7.28
N SER A 100 -8.29 -16.73 6.69
CA SER A 100 -7.85 -18.06 7.14
C SER A 100 -7.25 -18.07 8.55
N GLN A 101 -6.84 -16.91 9.05
CA GLN A 101 -6.27 -16.71 10.39
C GLN A 101 -7.26 -16.07 11.38
N ALA A 102 -8.39 -15.56 10.88
CA ALA A 102 -9.37 -14.81 11.65
C ALA A 102 -10.28 -15.71 12.49
N HIS A 103 -10.72 -15.19 13.63
CA HIS A 103 -11.64 -15.87 14.55
C HIS A 103 -12.65 -14.88 15.14
N GLY A 104 -13.87 -15.35 15.42
CA GLY A 104 -14.91 -14.51 16.01
C GLY A 104 -15.46 -13.45 15.05
N PHE A 105 -15.90 -12.31 15.57
CA PHE A 105 -16.68 -11.31 14.81
C PHE A 105 -15.93 -10.68 13.62
N ILE A 106 -14.59 -10.70 13.63
CA ILE A 106 -13.79 -10.14 12.53
C ILE A 106 -13.90 -10.98 11.25
N VAL A 107 -14.27 -12.26 11.35
CA VAL A 107 -14.50 -13.15 10.20
C VAL A 107 -15.55 -12.56 9.27
N ASP A 108 -16.71 -12.15 9.81
CA ASP A 108 -17.80 -11.58 9.01
C ASP A 108 -17.40 -10.26 8.33
N VAL A 109 -16.58 -9.46 9.02
CA VAL A 109 -16.05 -8.20 8.50
C VAL A 109 -15.12 -8.45 7.31
N ILE A 110 -14.19 -9.39 7.44
CA ILE A 110 -13.24 -9.75 6.36
C ILE A 110 -14.00 -10.38 5.19
N GLN A 111 -14.93 -11.30 5.47
CA GLN A 111 -15.75 -11.94 4.44
C GLN A 111 -16.53 -10.91 3.61
N LYS A 112 -17.12 -9.91 4.28
CA LYS A 112 -17.81 -8.81 3.58
C LYS A 112 -16.86 -8.00 2.70
N LYS A 113 -15.63 -7.69 3.17
CA LYS A 113 -14.62 -7.00 2.36
C LYS A 113 -14.21 -7.82 1.13
N ILE A 114 -14.05 -9.14 1.28
CA ILE A 114 -13.74 -10.07 0.18
C ILE A 114 -14.86 -10.03 -0.87
N THR A 115 -16.11 -10.18 -0.45
CA THR A 115 -17.27 -10.14 -1.36
C THR A 115 -17.32 -8.82 -2.13
N GLN A 116 -17.20 -7.68 -1.45
CA GLN A 116 -17.22 -6.36 -2.09
C GLN A 116 -16.08 -6.16 -3.10
N LEU A 117 -14.89 -6.65 -2.78
CA LEU A 117 -13.74 -6.54 -3.68
C LEU A 117 -13.87 -7.51 -4.88
N GLY A 118 -14.45 -8.70 -4.65
CA GLY A 118 -14.80 -9.65 -5.70
C GLY A 118 -15.80 -9.07 -6.70
N GLU A 119 -16.92 -8.51 -6.21
CA GLU A 119 -17.93 -7.83 -7.03
C GLU A 119 -17.31 -6.66 -7.84
N LYS A 120 -16.40 -5.91 -7.22
CA LYS A 120 -15.66 -4.85 -7.93
C LYS A 120 -14.79 -5.42 -9.05
N LEU A 121 -14.04 -6.48 -8.81
CA LEU A 121 -13.20 -7.12 -9.83
C LEU A 121 -14.04 -7.66 -10.99
N GLU A 122 -15.18 -8.28 -10.70
CA GLU A 122 -16.14 -8.75 -11.72
C GLU A 122 -16.64 -7.57 -12.59
N SER A 123 -16.92 -6.42 -11.97
CA SER A 123 -17.35 -5.22 -12.71
C SER A 123 -16.29 -4.63 -13.65
N LEU A 124 -15.01 -4.96 -13.45
CA LEU A 124 -13.89 -4.50 -14.29
C LEU A 124 -13.71 -5.34 -15.57
N ASN A 125 -14.50 -6.41 -15.75
CA ASN A 125 -14.54 -7.24 -16.96
C ASN A 125 -13.19 -7.87 -17.38
N TYR A 126 -12.33 -8.21 -16.41
CA TYR A 126 -11.13 -9.01 -16.68
C TYR A 126 -11.51 -10.46 -16.98
N SER A 127 -10.74 -11.12 -17.86
CA SER A 127 -10.94 -12.53 -18.15
C SER A 127 -10.49 -13.42 -16.97
N PRO A 128 -11.03 -14.64 -16.84
CA PRO A 128 -10.55 -15.60 -15.84
C PRO A 128 -9.04 -15.88 -15.95
N GLU A 129 -8.49 -15.89 -17.16
CA GLU A 129 -7.07 -16.07 -17.42
C GLU A 129 -6.23 -14.89 -16.91
N GLU A 130 -6.68 -13.65 -17.13
CA GLU A 130 -6.01 -12.45 -16.61
C GLU A 130 -6.01 -12.43 -15.08
N ILE A 131 -7.14 -12.78 -14.45
CA ILE A 131 -7.25 -12.87 -13.00
C ILE A 131 -6.31 -13.97 -12.46
N GLN A 132 -6.24 -15.12 -13.15
CA GLN A 132 -5.37 -16.21 -12.75
C GLN A 132 -3.89 -15.85 -12.89
N GLU A 133 -3.49 -15.18 -13.97
CA GLU A 133 -2.13 -14.66 -14.15
C GLU A 133 -1.78 -13.68 -13.02
N ALA A 134 -2.66 -12.70 -12.75
CA ALA A 134 -2.46 -11.73 -11.69
C ALA A 134 -2.29 -12.39 -10.31
N ARG A 135 -3.06 -13.44 -10.01
CA ARG A 135 -2.90 -14.21 -8.77
C ARG A 135 -1.53 -14.88 -8.66
N LEU A 136 -1.04 -15.45 -9.76
CA LEU A 136 0.26 -16.13 -9.78
C LEU A 136 1.41 -15.13 -9.59
N THR A 137 1.36 -14.00 -10.31
CA THR A 137 2.44 -13.00 -10.29
C THR A 137 2.43 -12.19 -9.00
N MET A 138 1.25 -11.74 -8.55
CA MET A 138 1.11 -10.93 -7.34
C MET A 138 1.12 -11.74 -6.06
N GLY A 139 0.94 -13.06 -6.14
CA GLY A 139 0.90 -13.97 -4.99
C GLY A 139 2.16 -14.80 -4.77
N ALA A 140 3.17 -14.69 -5.65
CA ALA A 140 4.33 -15.57 -5.64
C ALA A 140 5.04 -15.66 -4.28
N ASP A 141 5.11 -14.55 -3.53
CA ASP A 141 5.70 -14.51 -2.19
C ASP A 141 4.77 -15.08 -1.10
N LEU A 142 3.44 -15.05 -1.30
CA LEU A 142 2.47 -15.58 -0.35
C LEU A 142 2.46 -17.11 -0.35
N LEU A 143 2.71 -17.74 -1.50
CA LEU A 143 2.77 -19.20 -1.65
C LEU A 143 3.97 -19.82 -0.94
N SER A 144 5.06 -19.06 -0.77
CA SER A 144 6.28 -19.53 -0.09
C SER A 144 6.18 -19.54 1.44
N SER A 145 5.03 -19.18 2.01
CA SER A 145 4.88 -18.78 3.42
C SER A 145 4.09 -19.76 4.29
N GLU A 146 4.00 -21.04 3.94
CA GLU A 146 3.75 -22.07 4.98
C GLU A 146 4.92 -22.12 5.99
N GLU A 147 6.10 -21.55 5.68
CA GLU A 147 7.32 -21.61 6.51
C GLU A 147 7.86 -20.27 7.06
N LYS A 148 7.17 -19.12 6.91
CA LYS A 148 7.67 -17.82 7.43
C LYS A 148 6.92 -17.27 8.66
N LEU A 149 6.36 -18.16 9.47
CA LEU A 149 5.82 -17.80 10.79
C LEU A 149 6.91 -17.53 11.84
N GLU A 150 8.20 -17.71 11.53
CA GLU A 150 9.31 -17.55 12.50
C GLU A 150 10.14 -16.25 12.36
N MET A 151 9.73 -15.26 11.56
CA MET A 151 10.54 -14.03 11.41
C MET A 151 9.81 -12.71 11.71
N ASN A 152 8.84 -12.72 12.62
CA ASN A 152 8.29 -11.46 13.13
C ASN A 152 7.83 -11.57 14.60
N GLU A 153 8.78 -11.90 15.49
CA GLU A 153 8.60 -11.64 16.93
C GLU A 153 8.38 -10.15 17.25
N ASP A 154 8.69 -9.24 16.32
CA ASP A 154 8.43 -7.80 16.47
C ASP A 154 6.95 -7.40 16.25
N LEU A 155 6.09 -8.28 15.70
CA LEU A 155 4.64 -8.03 15.54
C LEU A 155 3.79 -8.50 16.72
N GLN A 156 4.39 -9.17 17.72
CA GLN A 156 3.71 -9.60 18.96
C GLN A 156 3.91 -8.62 20.13
N ARG A 157 4.46 -7.43 19.91
CA ARG A 157 4.62 -6.46 20.99
C ARG A 157 3.32 -5.68 21.22
N PRO A 158 2.91 -5.48 22.49
CA PRO A 158 1.78 -4.62 22.81
C PRO A 158 1.96 -3.23 22.16
N ALA A 159 0.86 -2.64 21.67
CA ALA A 159 0.83 -1.36 20.96
C ALA A 159 1.49 -0.17 21.72
N HIS A 160 1.80 -0.34 23.00
CA HIS A 160 2.41 0.69 23.85
C HIS A 160 3.95 0.68 23.89
N ASP A 161 4.64 -0.32 23.31
CA ASP A 161 6.11 -0.39 23.31
C ASP A 161 6.78 0.30 22.11
N CYS A 162 6.02 0.97 21.23
CA CYS A 162 6.54 1.59 20.01
C CYS A 162 7.37 2.88 20.23
N ARG A 163 7.48 3.41 21.46
CA ARG A 163 8.15 4.70 21.70
C ARG A 163 9.69 4.64 21.78
N SER A 164 10.30 3.46 21.77
CA SER A 164 11.74 3.30 22.01
C SER A 164 12.45 2.50 20.92
N LYS A 165 12.38 2.91 19.65
CA LYS A 165 13.36 2.43 18.65
C LYS A 165 13.70 3.53 17.61
N ILE A 166 14.75 4.28 17.91
CA ILE A 166 15.55 5.07 16.95
C ILE A 166 16.10 4.19 15.80
N GLY A 167 15.99 2.86 15.88
CA GLY A 167 16.47 1.90 14.87
C GLY A 167 15.47 1.46 13.79
N VAL A 168 14.29 2.08 13.66
CA VAL A 168 13.30 1.71 12.60
C VAL A 168 12.99 2.88 11.65
N TYR A 169 13.52 4.09 11.92
CA TYR A 169 13.43 5.23 11.01
C TYR A 169 14.20 4.93 9.71
N LYS A 170 13.54 5.01 8.56
CA LYS A 170 14.18 4.78 7.26
C LYS A 170 14.79 6.07 6.72
N THR A 171 16.08 6.05 6.40
CA THR A 171 16.72 7.17 5.69
C THR A 171 16.15 7.31 4.27
N ALA A 172 16.39 8.46 3.62
CA ALA A 172 16.02 8.64 2.22
C ALA A 172 16.64 7.56 1.31
N GLU A 173 17.90 7.15 1.54
CA GLU A 173 18.51 6.07 0.75
C GLU A 173 17.89 4.70 1.02
N GLU A 174 17.44 4.45 2.25
CA GLU A 174 16.70 3.23 2.60
C GLU A 174 15.34 3.19 1.92
N CYS A 175 14.59 4.29 1.93
CA CYS A 175 13.32 4.42 1.22
C CYS A 175 13.51 4.12 -0.28
N GLN A 176 14.56 4.67 -0.91
CA GLN A 176 14.87 4.39 -2.32
C GLN A 176 15.19 2.91 -2.59
N ARG A 177 15.96 2.26 -1.70
CA ARG A 177 16.23 0.83 -1.81
C ARG A 177 14.96 -0.02 -1.65
N ILE A 178 14.09 0.34 -0.71
CA ILE A 178 12.80 -0.33 -0.48
C ILE A 178 11.91 -0.18 -1.73
N LEU A 179 11.81 1.03 -2.28
CA LEU A 179 11.05 1.32 -3.50
C LEU A 179 11.54 0.48 -4.68
N ALA A 180 12.85 0.47 -4.94
CA ALA A 180 13.44 -0.33 -6.01
C ALA A 180 13.15 -1.83 -5.82
N GLY A 181 13.33 -2.34 -4.59
CA GLY A 181 13.02 -3.73 -4.26
C GLY A 181 11.54 -4.08 -4.44
N PHE A 182 10.64 -3.20 -4.02
CA PHE A 182 9.19 -3.38 -4.14
C PHE A 182 8.75 -3.38 -5.61
N LYS A 183 9.17 -2.38 -6.39
CA LYS A 183 8.84 -2.29 -7.82
C LYS A 183 9.40 -3.45 -8.62
N ASN A 184 10.60 -3.93 -8.28
CA ASN A 184 11.17 -5.13 -8.91
C ASN A 184 10.36 -6.40 -8.57
N LYS A 185 10.03 -6.59 -7.28
CA LYS A 185 9.24 -7.73 -6.81
C LYS A 185 7.87 -7.80 -7.49
N PHE A 186 7.21 -6.65 -7.68
CA PHE A 186 5.89 -6.54 -8.31
C PHE A 186 5.98 -5.95 -9.72
N SER A 187 7.06 -6.25 -10.44
CA SER A 187 7.35 -5.69 -11.77
C SER A 187 6.22 -5.92 -12.78
N TRP A 188 5.53 -7.06 -12.70
CA TRP A 188 4.35 -7.34 -13.53
C TRP A 188 3.25 -6.27 -13.40
N MET A 189 3.00 -5.76 -12.19
CA MET A 189 2.00 -4.70 -11.95
C MET A 189 2.48 -3.34 -12.50
N PHE A 190 3.78 -3.09 -12.43
CA PHE A 190 4.40 -1.83 -12.88
C PHE A 190 4.81 -1.83 -14.36
N ASP A 191 4.58 -2.92 -15.09
CA ASP A 191 4.86 -2.99 -16.52
C ASP A 191 4.03 -1.95 -17.29
N GLY A 192 4.69 -1.11 -18.07
CA GLY A 192 4.07 0.02 -18.77
C GLY A 192 3.81 1.26 -17.92
N CYS A 193 4.36 1.35 -16.70
CA CYS A 193 4.36 2.59 -15.91
C CYS A 193 5.65 3.39 -16.16
N ASP A 194 5.52 4.65 -16.57
CA ASP A 194 6.65 5.59 -16.69
C ASP A 194 6.98 6.19 -15.31
N LEU A 195 7.68 5.42 -14.45
CA LEU A 195 7.96 5.78 -13.03
C LEU A 195 9.44 5.90 -12.69
#